data_AF-A0A644VTP8-F1
#
_entry.id   AF-A0A644VTP8-F1
#
_cell.length_a   1.000
_cell.length_b   1.000
_cell.length_c   1.000
_cell.angle_alpha   90.00
_cell.angle_beta   90.00
_cell.angle_gamma   90.00
#
_symmetry.space_group_name_H-M   'P 1'
#
loop_
_entity.id
_entity.type
_entity.pdbx_description
1 polymer ?
#
loop_
_entity_poly.entity_id
_entity_poly.type
_entity_poly.pdbx_seq_one_letter_code
_entity_poly.pdbx_strand_id
1 'polypeptide(L)'
;MARRVPDNHAAVLCNVSRITFVDEESADFLFSAGYKEPAIRHGWYDPASGDPFNWRKAYAPNNGPWSPSSMWVRGRLHYIHKRILPSKQWDPYADTDSYPFSFKPEKPLSIREIMDIFRSGLEGTPFSMEDNPAWLVPGENRNLLKSPKATPFPDRATRELLNIPYMRPIAAKTSYSFITQSRSWLPSAIGGVLWFSPDSPHFSTYVPIYAGAGSIPKSWSNFERNRFTLDSSRWAVLLAASLANANYQRGIQTLKSLRDPLEKKTADEFREWDRAAARIAREKGFLPEGWIEERVSGKLTEVHRTYEEIVNLLIREATIIDLW
;
A
#
# COMPACT_ATOMS: atom_id res chain seq x y z
N MET A 1 -11.12 10.13 -19.59
CA MET A 1 -9.82 10.14 -20.28
C MET A 1 -8.88 9.18 -19.58
N ALA A 2 -7.99 8.55 -20.32
CA ALA A 2 -6.96 7.64 -19.89
C ALA A 2 -5.66 7.96 -20.64
N ARG A 3 -4.53 7.67 -20.00
CA ARG A 3 -3.19 7.83 -20.57
C ARG A 3 -2.40 6.56 -20.30
N ARG A 4 -1.79 5.98 -21.34
CA ARG A 4 -0.85 4.87 -21.23
C ARG A 4 0.40 5.32 -20.48
N VAL A 5 0.85 4.49 -19.53
CA VAL A 5 2.14 4.66 -18.86
C VAL A 5 3.21 4.04 -19.76
N PRO A 6 4.30 4.75 -20.10
CA PRO A 6 5.39 4.18 -20.89
C PRO A 6 5.97 2.92 -20.24
N ASP A 7 6.42 1.96 -21.06
CA ASP A 7 6.83 0.63 -20.58
C ASP A 7 7.97 0.65 -19.55
N ASN A 8 8.81 1.69 -19.58
CA ASN A 8 9.94 1.89 -18.65
C ASN A 8 9.63 2.89 -17.53
N HIS A 9 8.37 3.29 -17.34
CA HIS A 9 7.94 4.26 -16.35
C HIS A 9 7.12 3.63 -15.21
N ALA A 10 7.11 4.29 -14.06
CA ALA A 10 6.13 4.12 -13.01
C ALA A 10 5.23 5.35 -12.91
N ALA A 11 3.94 5.16 -12.62
CA ALA A 11 3.00 6.24 -12.34
C ALA A 11 2.53 6.17 -10.88
N VAL A 12 2.39 7.33 -10.23
CA VAL A 12 2.03 7.44 -8.81
C VAL A 12 0.74 8.24 -8.67
N LEU A 13 -0.29 7.62 -8.11
CA LEU A 13 -1.62 8.21 -7.96
C LEU A 13 -2.04 8.21 -6.48
N CYS A 14 -2.26 9.40 -5.92
CA CYS A 14 -2.55 9.58 -4.49
C CYS A 14 -3.89 10.29 -4.25
N ASN A 15 -5.01 9.70 -4.71
CA ASN A 15 -6.37 10.25 -4.58
C ASN A 15 -6.54 11.67 -5.16
N VAL A 16 -5.83 11.98 -6.24
CA VAL A 16 -6.00 13.20 -7.02
C VAL A 16 -5.85 12.87 -8.49
N SER A 17 -6.58 13.59 -9.36
CA SER A 17 -6.34 13.51 -10.81
C SER A 17 -4.91 14.00 -11.12
N ARG A 18 -4.19 13.26 -11.98
CA ARG A 18 -2.77 13.54 -12.29
C ARG A 18 -2.52 13.88 -13.75
N ILE A 19 -3.42 13.50 -14.65
CA ILE A 19 -3.24 13.79 -16.08
C ILE A 19 -3.59 15.25 -16.31
N THR A 20 -2.63 16.02 -16.82
CA THR A 20 -2.76 17.46 -17.08
C THR A 20 -3.19 17.69 -18.52
N PHE A 21 -2.25 17.76 -19.45
CA PHE A 21 -2.51 17.99 -20.86
C PHE A 21 -2.83 16.69 -21.58
N VAL A 22 -3.70 16.79 -22.58
CA VAL A 22 -4.11 15.69 -23.46
C VAL A 22 -3.52 15.96 -24.83
N ASP A 23 -2.75 15.00 -25.34
CA ASP A 23 -2.29 15.00 -26.72
C ASP A 23 -3.29 14.18 -27.55
N GLU A 24 -4.12 14.87 -28.34
CA GLU A 24 -5.21 14.25 -29.11
C GLU A 24 -4.71 13.45 -30.31
N GLU A 25 -3.47 13.69 -30.74
CA GLU A 25 -2.82 12.99 -31.85
C GLU A 25 -2.06 11.74 -31.39
N SER A 26 -1.91 11.56 -30.07
CA SER A 26 -1.15 10.46 -29.50
C SER A 26 -2.03 9.24 -29.21
N ALA A 27 -1.63 8.08 -29.73
CA ALA A 27 -2.25 6.79 -29.42
C ALA A 27 -2.12 6.38 -27.94
N ASP A 28 -1.28 7.06 -27.15
CA ASP A 28 -1.18 6.83 -25.71
C ASP A 28 -2.35 7.45 -24.94
N PHE A 29 -3.22 8.25 -25.57
CA PHE A 29 -4.38 8.84 -24.93
C PHE A 29 -5.69 8.26 -25.46
N LEU A 30 -6.63 8.02 -24.54
CA LEU A 30 -8.02 7.70 -24.85
C LEU A 30 -8.94 8.66 -24.11
N PHE A 31 -9.90 9.27 -24.78
CA PHE A 31 -10.85 10.19 -24.17
C PHE A 31 -12.21 10.07 -24.84
N SER A 32 -13.27 10.41 -24.09
CA SER A 32 -14.62 10.43 -24.63
C SER A 32 -14.72 11.50 -25.71
N ALA A 33 -15.53 11.23 -26.75
CA ALA A 33 -15.98 12.30 -27.62
C ALA A 33 -16.60 13.40 -26.76
N GLY A 34 -16.13 14.63 -26.97
CA GLY A 34 -16.68 15.76 -26.25
C GLY A 34 -16.19 15.99 -24.82
N TYR A 35 -15.01 15.46 -24.48
CA TYR A 35 -14.50 15.52 -23.12
C TYR A 35 -14.21 16.93 -22.58
N LYS A 36 -14.26 17.97 -23.41
CA LYS A 36 -14.08 19.38 -23.02
C LYS A 36 -15.40 20.09 -22.73
N GLU A 37 -16.51 19.67 -23.34
CA GLU A 37 -17.78 20.42 -23.24
C GLU A 37 -18.33 20.58 -21.82
N PRO A 38 -18.22 19.60 -20.89
CA PRO A 38 -18.65 19.84 -19.52
C PRO A 38 -17.89 21.01 -18.88
N ALA A 39 -16.57 21.06 -19.05
CA ALA A 39 -15.74 22.15 -18.54
C ALA A 39 -16.09 23.49 -19.17
N ILE A 40 -16.37 23.53 -20.48
CA ILE A 40 -16.79 24.75 -21.18
C ILE A 40 -18.15 25.22 -20.66
N ARG A 41 -19.14 24.33 -20.58
CA ARG A 41 -20.50 24.63 -20.13
C ARG A 41 -20.56 25.19 -18.72
N HIS A 42 -19.68 24.70 -17.85
CA HIS A 42 -19.61 25.15 -16.46
C HIS A 42 -18.62 26.30 -16.22
N GLY A 43 -17.97 26.80 -17.28
CA GLY A 43 -16.99 27.90 -17.17
C GLY A 43 -15.68 27.51 -16.48
N TRP A 44 -15.36 26.21 -16.40
CA TRP A 44 -14.09 25.71 -15.87
C TRP A 44 -12.95 25.76 -16.90
N TYR A 45 -13.32 25.93 -18.17
CA TYR A 45 -12.39 26.15 -19.27
C TYR A 45 -12.99 27.14 -20.26
N ASP A 46 -12.20 28.14 -20.66
CA ASP A 46 -12.54 29.07 -21.73
C ASP A 46 -11.71 28.75 -22.99
N PRO A 47 -12.31 28.22 -24.07
CA PRO A 47 -11.61 27.98 -25.32
C PRO A 47 -11.04 29.24 -25.97
N ALA A 48 -11.59 30.42 -25.66
CA ALA A 48 -11.12 31.71 -26.20
C ALA A 48 -9.92 32.29 -25.44
N SER A 49 -9.58 31.73 -24.27
CA SER A 49 -8.44 32.20 -23.45
C SER A 49 -7.07 32.04 -24.12
N GLY A 50 -6.96 31.16 -25.12
CA GLY A 50 -5.68 30.75 -25.73
C GLY A 50 -4.91 29.70 -24.92
N ASP A 51 -5.37 29.34 -23.72
CA ASP A 51 -4.73 28.32 -22.90
C ASP A 51 -5.06 26.89 -23.37
N PRO A 52 -4.09 25.96 -23.35
CA PRO A 52 -4.37 24.55 -23.62
C PRO A 52 -5.28 23.96 -22.55
N PHE A 53 -6.20 23.09 -22.97
CA PHE A 53 -7.08 22.37 -22.04
C PHE A 53 -6.27 21.52 -21.05
N ASN A 54 -6.36 21.86 -19.76
CA ASN A 54 -5.73 21.09 -18.68
C ASN A 54 -6.80 20.30 -17.92
N TRP A 55 -6.86 18.98 -18.18
CA TRP A 55 -7.85 18.06 -17.63
C TRP A 55 -7.92 18.12 -16.10
N ARG A 56 -6.76 18.08 -15.43
CA ARG A 56 -6.71 18.13 -13.98
C ARG A 56 -7.25 19.46 -13.45
N LYS A 57 -6.85 20.60 -14.02
CA LYS A 57 -7.37 21.91 -13.58
C LYS A 57 -8.88 22.04 -13.81
N ALA A 58 -9.39 21.51 -14.92
CA ALA A 58 -10.80 21.58 -15.27
C ALA A 58 -11.68 20.69 -14.37
N TYR A 59 -11.19 19.52 -13.95
CA TYR A 59 -12.00 18.48 -13.30
C TYR A 59 -11.57 18.08 -11.88
N ALA A 60 -10.48 18.64 -11.34
CA ALA A 60 -10.08 18.42 -9.96
C ALA A 60 -10.44 19.64 -9.09
N PRO A 61 -10.81 19.43 -7.82
CA PRO A 61 -11.00 20.53 -6.90
C PRO A 61 -9.68 21.28 -6.67
N ASN A 62 -9.73 22.60 -6.54
CA ASN A 62 -8.55 23.44 -6.28
C ASN A 62 -8.08 23.38 -4.82
N ASN A 63 -9.00 23.08 -3.89
CA ASN A 63 -8.75 23.05 -2.46
C ASN A 63 -9.41 21.86 -1.76
N GLY A 64 -9.05 21.67 -0.49
CA GLY A 64 -9.56 20.58 0.35
C GLY A 64 -8.69 19.32 0.34
N PRO A 65 -9.06 18.29 1.13
CA PRO A 65 -8.13 17.20 1.44
C PRO A 65 -7.80 16.26 0.27
N TRP A 66 -8.60 16.29 -0.79
CA TRP A 66 -8.47 15.46 -2.00
C TRP A 66 -8.10 16.29 -3.23
N SER A 67 -7.48 17.45 -3.01
CA SER A 67 -7.04 18.36 -4.05
C SER A 67 -5.52 18.33 -4.23
N PRO A 68 -5.01 18.89 -5.34
CA PRO A 68 -3.58 19.10 -5.54
C PRO A 68 -2.89 19.96 -4.47
N SER A 69 -3.62 20.80 -3.74
CA SER A 69 -3.06 21.61 -2.65
C SER A 69 -2.98 20.86 -1.31
N SER A 70 -3.52 19.64 -1.23
CA SER A 70 -3.55 18.84 0.00
C SER A 70 -2.19 18.31 0.42
N MET A 71 -1.84 18.54 1.68
CA MET A 71 -0.67 17.92 2.33
C MET A 71 -0.76 16.39 2.39
N TRP A 72 -1.97 15.82 2.39
CA TRP A 72 -2.17 14.37 2.37
C TRP A 72 -1.77 13.73 1.04
N VAL A 73 -1.94 14.48 -0.05
CA VAL A 73 -1.51 14.08 -1.38
C VAL A 73 0.00 14.30 -1.50
N ARG A 74 0.46 15.49 -1.11
CA ARG A 74 1.87 15.90 -1.20
C ARG A 74 2.81 14.95 -0.46
N GLY A 75 2.49 14.60 0.79
CA GLY A 75 3.36 13.72 1.59
C GLY A 75 3.57 12.34 0.97
N ARG A 76 2.50 11.76 0.39
CA ARG A 76 2.58 10.46 -0.30
C ARG A 76 3.31 10.55 -1.63
N LEU A 77 3.05 11.59 -2.43
CA LEU A 77 3.80 11.84 -3.66
C LEU A 77 5.30 12.00 -3.36
N HIS A 78 5.65 12.83 -2.39
CA HIS A 78 7.02 13.06 -1.97
C HIS A 78 7.71 11.76 -1.55
N TYR A 79 7.11 11.00 -0.62
CA TYR A 79 7.69 9.75 -0.13
C TYR A 79 7.93 8.75 -1.27
N ILE A 80 6.92 8.51 -2.11
CA ILE A 80 7.01 7.51 -3.19
C ILE A 80 8.05 7.93 -4.24
N HIS A 81 8.05 9.19 -4.67
CA HIS A 81 9.01 9.67 -5.66
C HIS A 81 10.45 9.64 -5.12
N LYS A 82 10.65 10.06 -3.86
CA LYS A 82 11.95 9.96 -3.19
C LYS A 82 12.43 8.51 -3.08
N ARG A 83 11.52 7.55 -2.88
CA ARG A 83 11.86 6.12 -2.78
C ARG A 83 12.22 5.48 -4.13
N ILE A 84 11.54 5.88 -5.21
CA ILE A 84 11.70 5.30 -6.56
C ILE A 84 12.80 6.00 -7.37
N LEU A 85 13.03 7.30 -7.13
CA LEU A 85 14.08 8.11 -7.77
C LEU A 85 14.86 8.92 -6.71
N PRO A 86 15.65 8.27 -5.85
CA PRO A 86 16.37 8.91 -4.74
C PRO A 86 17.50 9.86 -5.17
N SER A 87 18.08 9.67 -6.37
CA SER A 87 19.11 10.57 -6.92
C SER A 87 18.60 11.99 -7.21
N LYS A 88 17.30 12.16 -7.41
CA LYS A 88 16.69 13.48 -7.59
C LYS A 88 16.39 14.12 -6.23
N GLN A 89 16.73 15.40 -6.08
CA GLN A 89 16.28 16.19 -4.94
C GLN A 89 14.78 16.49 -5.08
N TRP A 90 13.98 16.03 -4.12
CA TRP A 90 12.55 16.28 -4.05
C TRP A 90 12.28 17.25 -2.90
N ASP A 91 11.72 18.41 -3.20
CA ASP A 91 11.23 19.31 -2.15
C ASP A 91 9.91 18.75 -1.57
N PRO A 92 9.86 18.44 -0.26
CA PRO A 92 8.65 17.92 0.39
C PRO A 92 7.46 18.88 0.31
N TYR A 93 7.68 20.19 0.13
CA TYR A 93 6.63 21.21 0.11
C TYR A 93 6.30 21.70 -1.31
N ALA A 94 6.93 21.14 -2.34
CA ALA A 94 6.69 21.51 -3.72
C ALA A 94 5.22 21.35 -4.13
N ASP A 95 4.79 22.16 -5.10
CA ASP A 95 3.48 22.00 -5.73
C ASP A 95 3.33 20.58 -6.27
N THR A 96 2.15 19.99 -6.14
CA THR A 96 1.96 18.60 -6.55
C THR A 96 2.10 18.39 -8.06
N ASP A 97 2.05 19.44 -8.89
CA ASP A 97 2.34 19.38 -10.33
C ASP A 97 3.83 19.26 -10.66
N SER A 98 4.71 19.61 -9.73
CA SER A 98 6.16 19.39 -9.90
C SER A 98 6.52 17.89 -9.96
N TYR A 99 5.63 17.03 -9.46
CA TYR A 99 5.74 15.58 -9.55
C TYR A 99 5.16 15.13 -10.91
N PRO A 100 5.92 14.43 -11.76
CA PRO A 100 5.40 14.00 -13.06
C PRO A 100 4.29 12.94 -12.91
N PHE A 101 3.38 12.85 -13.88
CA PHE A 101 2.36 11.78 -13.92
C PHE A 101 3.00 10.38 -13.88
N SER A 102 4.07 10.21 -14.67
CA SER A 102 4.89 9.00 -14.69
C SER A 102 6.35 9.37 -14.92
N PHE A 103 7.26 8.53 -14.45
CA PHE A 103 8.70 8.75 -14.56
C PHE A 103 9.44 7.42 -14.63
N LYS A 104 10.62 7.43 -15.24
CA LYS A 104 11.52 6.28 -15.24
C LYS A 104 12.07 6.06 -13.81
N PRO A 105 11.83 4.90 -13.19
CA PRO A 105 12.48 4.55 -11.93
C PRO A 105 14.01 4.54 -12.06
N GLU A 106 14.72 4.81 -10.97
CA GLU A 106 16.20 4.76 -10.98
C GLU A 106 16.72 3.34 -11.27
N LYS A 107 15.96 2.34 -10.82
CA LYS A 107 16.22 0.92 -11.03
C LYS A 107 14.89 0.16 -11.18
N PRO A 108 14.89 -1.04 -11.80
CA PRO A 108 13.70 -1.88 -11.85
C PRO A 108 13.13 -2.13 -10.45
N LEU A 109 11.81 -1.99 -10.31
CA LEU A 109 11.10 -2.16 -9.04
C LEU A 109 10.79 -3.64 -8.80
N SER A 110 11.27 -4.16 -7.68
CA SER A 110 10.87 -5.47 -7.19
C SER A 110 9.52 -5.42 -6.48
N ILE A 111 8.82 -6.56 -6.41
CA ILE A 111 7.59 -6.69 -5.63
C ILE A 111 7.82 -6.28 -4.16
N ARG A 112 8.97 -6.67 -3.59
CA ARG A 112 9.33 -6.33 -2.21
C ARG A 112 9.41 -4.82 -1.99
N GLU A 113 10.02 -4.08 -2.92
CA GLU A 113 10.08 -2.62 -2.82
C GLU A 113 8.70 -1.96 -2.89
N ILE A 114 7.78 -2.51 -3.70
CA ILE A 114 6.40 -2.04 -3.76
C ILE A 114 5.67 -2.34 -2.44
N MET A 115 5.85 -3.55 -1.88
CA MET A 115 5.31 -3.91 -0.57
C MET A 115 5.81 -2.94 0.51
N ASP A 116 7.10 -2.62 0.53
CA ASP A 116 7.70 -1.69 1.50
C ASP A 116 7.13 -0.27 1.34
N ILE A 117 6.92 0.20 0.11
CA ILE A 117 6.25 1.49 -0.14
C ILE A 117 4.82 1.48 0.42
N PHE A 118 4.06 0.43 0.14
CA PHE A 118 2.67 0.31 0.61
C PHE A 118 2.57 0.24 2.14
N ARG A 119 3.63 -0.17 2.84
CA ARG A 119 3.72 -0.21 4.31
C ARG A 119 4.00 1.12 4.97
N SER A 120 4.40 2.14 4.23
CA SER A 120 5.01 3.32 4.82
C SER A 120 4.04 4.16 5.67
N GLY A 121 4.57 4.63 6.79
CA GLY A 121 4.00 5.68 7.65
C GLY A 121 4.49 7.09 7.31
N LEU A 122 5.23 7.25 6.19
CA LEU A 122 5.99 8.43 5.77
C LEU A 122 7.27 8.69 6.57
N GLU A 123 7.87 7.63 7.12
CA GLU A 123 9.13 7.68 7.85
C GLU A 123 10.27 8.32 7.04
N GLY A 124 11.16 9.06 7.69
CA GLY A 124 12.27 9.76 7.01
C GLY A 124 11.82 10.96 6.15
N THR A 125 10.62 11.48 6.41
CA THR A 125 10.10 12.72 5.82
C THR A 125 9.55 13.64 6.91
N PRO A 126 9.39 14.95 6.65
CA PRO A 126 8.73 15.88 7.59
C PRO A 126 7.27 15.52 7.90
N PHE A 127 6.70 14.53 7.22
CA PHE A 127 5.30 14.12 7.34
C PHE A 127 5.09 12.92 8.26
N SER A 128 6.15 12.35 8.80
CA SER A 128 6.08 11.23 9.74
C SER A 128 5.38 11.67 11.03
N MET A 129 4.19 11.10 11.30
CA MET A 129 3.50 11.33 12.56
C MET A 129 4.21 10.65 13.74
N GLU A 130 4.97 9.58 13.48
CA GLU A 130 5.74 8.86 14.51
C GLU A 130 6.92 9.68 15.04
N ASP A 131 7.46 10.58 14.22
CA ASP A 131 8.62 11.41 14.56
C ASP A 131 8.24 12.79 15.11
N ASN A 132 6.94 13.02 15.35
CA ASN A 132 6.46 14.26 15.94
C ASN A 132 7.04 14.44 17.37
N PRO A 133 7.58 15.63 17.72
CA PRO A 133 8.16 15.89 19.05
C PRO A 133 7.19 15.66 20.23
N ALA A 134 5.87 15.69 20.00
CA ALA A 134 4.88 15.40 21.04
C ALA A 134 4.95 13.96 21.57
N TRP A 135 5.68 13.07 20.88
CA TRP A 135 5.98 11.72 21.36
C TRP A 135 7.17 11.64 22.31
N LEU A 136 7.93 12.71 22.50
CA LEU A 136 9.10 12.71 23.37
C LEU A 136 8.68 12.89 24.83
N VAL A 137 9.18 12.01 25.70
CA VAL A 137 8.92 12.02 27.13
C VAL A 137 10.25 12.12 27.91
N PRO A 138 10.25 12.71 29.13
CA PRO A 138 11.45 12.75 29.97
C PRO A 138 11.92 11.34 30.34
N GLY A 139 13.18 11.04 30.08
CA GLY A 139 13.90 9.86 30.57
C GLY A 139 14.80 10.20 31.76
N GLU A 140 15.65 9.23 32.14
CA GLU A 140 16.69 9.44 33.14
C GLU A 140 17.64 10.58 32.73
N ASN A 141 18.11 11.35 33.72
CA ASN A 141 19.05 12.47 33.51
C ASN A 141 18.54 13.57 32.55
N ARG A 142 17.22 13.76 32.43
CA ARG A 142 16.57 14.79 31.60
C ARG A 142 16.77 14.63 30.08
N ASN A 143 17.21 13.47 29.62
CA ASN A 143 17.22 13.16 28.19
C ASN A 143 15.79 12.91 27.70
N LEU A 144 15.46 13.38 26.49
CA LEU A 144 14.17 13.07 25.87
C LEU A 144 14.23 11.71 25.19
N LEU A 145 13.28 10.83 25.51
CA LEU A 145 13.13 9.50 24.93
C LEU A 145 11.87 9.43 24.09
N LYS A 146 11.90 8.65 23.00
CA LYS A 146 10.71 8.36 22.20
C LYS A 146 9.76 7.48 23.01
N SER A 147 8.52 7.93 23.21
CA SER A 147 7.51 7.18 23.94
C SER A 147 7.28 5.79 23.32
N PRO A 148 7.10 4.72 24.12
CA PRO A 148 6.66 3.42 23.61
C PRO A 148 5.34 3.47 22.83
N LYS A 149 4.52 4.51 23.07
CA LYS A 149 3.26 4.78 22.36
C LYS A 149 3.43 5.52 21.04
N ALA A 150 4.64 6.00 20.72
CA ALA A 150 4.90 6.69 19.47
C ALA A 150 4.54 5.78 18.30
N THR A 151 3.56 6.17 17.49
CA THR A 151 3.06 5.38 16.37
C THR A 151 2.95 6.26 15.13
N PRO A 152 3.17 5.73 13.91
CA PRO A 152 2.82 6.42 12.67
C PRO A 152 1.31 6.41 12.40
N PHE A 153 0.50 5.72 13.22
CA PHE A 153 -0.95 5.60 13.07
C PHE A 153 -1.72 5.96 14.35
N PRO A 154 -1.50 7.16 14.96
CA PRO A 154 -2.28 7.58 16.10
C PRO A 154 -3.74 7.79 15.68
N ASP A 155 -4.65 7.37 16.54
CA ASP A 155 -6.07 7.64 16.32
C ASP A 155 -6.39 9.13 16.47
N ARG A 156 -7.66 9.49 16.26
CA ARG A 156 -8.08 10.88 16.30
C ARG A 156 -7.90 11.48 17.71
N ALA A 157 -8.31 10.75 18.74
CA ALA A 157 -8.24 11.22 20.12
C ALA A 157 -6.80 11.44 20.57
N THR A 158 -5.88 10.53 20.25
CA THR A 158 -4.46 10.63 20.57
C THR A 158 -3.82 11.83 19.87
N ARG A 159 -4.15 12.07 18.60
CA ARG A 159 -3.65 13.24 17.87
C ARG A 159 -4.17 14.55 18.46
N GLU A 160 -5.45 14.62 18.81
CA GLU A 160 -6.05 15.81 19.43
C GLU A 160 -5.44 16.07 20.80
N LEU A 161 -5.20 15.02 21.60
CA LEU A 161 -4.56 15.12 22.91
C LEU A 161 -3.11 15.64 22.83
N LEU A 162 -2.33 15.12 21.86
CA LEU A 162 -0.91 15.43 21.72
C LEU A 162 -0.63 16.58 20.74
N ASN A 163 -1.67 17.21 20.19
CA ASN A 163 -1.56 18.22 19.12
C ASN A 163 -0.75 17.76 17.89
N ILE A 164 -0.87 16.49 17.52
CA ILE A 164 -0.19 15.93 16.34
C ILE A 164 -1.05 16.18 15.09
N PRO A 165 -0.57 16.97 14.11
CA PRO A 165 -1.31 17.21 12.88
C PRO A 165 -1.44 15.91 12.07
N TYR A 166 -2.61 15.69 11.48
CA TYR A 166 -2.84 14.50 10.67
C TYR A 166 -2.16 14.62 9.30
N MET A 167 -1.18 13.75 9.08
CA MET A 167 -0.63 13.46 7.76
C MET A 167 -1.11 12.09 7.31
N ARG A 168 -1.65 11.98 6.10
CA ARG A 168 -2.18 10.70 5.59
C ARG A 168 -1.03 9.78 5.19
N PRO A 169 -0.77 8.66 5.90
CA PRO A 169 0.27 7.72 5.51
C PRO A 169 -0.12 6.93 4.25
N ILE A 170 0.82 6.21 3.67
CA ILE A 170 0.52 5.29 2.55
C ILE A 170 -0.31 4.13 3.08
N ALA A 171 0.13 3.52 4.18
CA ALA A 171 -0.56 2.44 4.88
C ALA A 171 -1.70 2.94 5.80
N ALA A 172 -2.43 3.97 5.37
CA ALA A 172 -3.60 4.48 6.11
C ALA A 172 -4.68 3.39 6.28
N LYS A 173 -5.82 3.74 6.90
CA LYS A 173 -6.96 2.83 7.06
C LYS A 173 -7.32 2.17 5.72
N THR A 174 -7.02 0.88 5.61
CA THR A 174 -7.02 0.08 4.37
C THR A 174 -7.81 -1.18 4.62
N SER A 175 -8.79 -1.52 3.77
CA SER A 175 -9.54 -2.77 3.94
C SER A 175 -8.74 -4.00 3.48
N TYR A 176 -7.96 -3.81 2.42
CA TYR A 176 -7.02 -4.75 1.84
C TYR A 176 -6.06 -3.97 0.93
N SER A 177 -4.86 -4.50 0.74
CA SER A 177 -3.87 -4.00 -0.21
C SER A 177 -3.50 -5.11 -1.18
N PHE A 178 -3.16 -4.75 -2.42
CA PHE A 178 -2.76 -5.74 -3.40
C PHE A 178 -1.75 -5.22 -4.42
N ILE A 179 -0.96 -6.15 -4.98
CA ILE A 179 -0.09 -5.92 -6.13
C ILE A 179 -0.44 -6.96 -7.19
N THR A 180 -0.81 -6.52 -8.39
CA THR A 180 -1.03 -7.41 -9.54
C THR A 180 0.22 -7.47 -10.41
N GLN A 181 0.64 -8.67 -10.75
CA GLN A 181 1.69 -8.91 -11.73
C GLN A 181 1.10 -9.67 -12.93
N SER A 182 1.30 -9.13 -14.13
CA SER A 182 0.86 -9.75 -15.39
C SER A 182 2.08 -10.14 -16.21
N ARG A 183 2.23 -11.44 -16.49
CA ARG A 183 3.43 -12.03 -17.11
C ARG A 183 3.04 -12.73 -18.39
N SER A 184 3.06 -11.99 -19.50
CA SER A 184 2.61 -12.47 -20.82
C SER A 184 3.44 -13.66 -21.37
N TRP A 185 4.63 -13.88 -20.83
CA TRP A 185 5.50 -15.01 -21.20
C TRP A 185 5.16 -16.33 -20.48
N LEU A 186 4.08 -16.37 -19.69
CA LEU A 186 3.59 -17.55 -18.99
C LEU A 186 2.11 -17.80 -19.31
N PRO A 187 1.61 -19.06 -19.23
CA PRO A 187 0.20 -19.36 -19.43
C PRO A 187 -0.69 -18.59 -18.44
N SER A 188 -1.89 -18.20 -18.86
CA SER A 188 -2.80 -17.33 -18.09
C SER A 188 -3.03 -17.78 -16.65
N ALA A 189 -3.13 -19.10 -16.39
CA ALA A 189 -3.34 -19.66 -15.05
C ALA A 189 -2.24 -19.29 -14.04
N ILE A 190 -0.99 -19.10 -14.51
CA ILE A 190 0.15 -18.73 -13.66
C ILE A 190 0.75 -17.38 -14.03
N GLY A 191 0.50 -16.85 -15.24
CA GLY A 191 1.04 -15.56 -15.68
C GLY A 191 0.51 -14.38 -14.87
N GLY A 192 -0.73 -14.48 -14.39
CA GLY A 192 -1.30 -13.54 -13.43
C GLY A 192 -0.98 -13.93 -11.98
N VAL A 193 -0.48 -12.99 -11.19
CA VAL A 193 -0.26 -13.16 -9.74
C VAL A 193 -0.84 -11.96 -9.00
N LEU A 194 -1.71 -12.23 -8.03
CA LEU A 194 -2.23 -11.27 -7.08
C LEU A 194 -1.48 -11.47 -5.75
N TRP A 195 -0.63 -10.52 -5.39
CA TRP A 195 -0.09 -10.43 -4.03
C TRP A 195 -1.12 -9.72 -3.17
N PHE A 196 -1.83 -10.45 -2.32
CA PHE A 196 -2.94 -9.93 -1.54
C PHE A 196 -2.58 -9.81 -0.06
N SER A 197 -2.97 -8.71 0.57
CA SER A 197 -2.78 -8.47 1.99
C SER A 197 -4.09 -7.95 2.60
N PRO A 198 -4.70 -8.66 3.56
CA PRO A 198 -5.88 -8.16 4.27
C PRO A 198 -5.49 -7.00 5.19
N ASP A 199 -6.38 -6.03 5.35
CA ASP A 199 -6.19 -4.85 6.21
C ASP A 199 -4.95 -4.00 5.83
N SER A 200 -4.36 -3.25 6.76
CA SER A 200 -3.22 -2.39 6.49
C SER A 200 -1.95 -3.22 6.24
N PRO A 201 -1.25 -3.02 5.11
CA PRO A 201 -0.03 -3.76 4.81
C PRO A 201 1.09 -3.50 5.82
N HIS A 202 1.03 -2.40 6.60
CA HIS A 202 2.00 -2.10 7.65
C HIS A 202 2.04 -3.17 8.75
N PHE A 203 0.88 -3.74 9.07
CA PHE A 203 0.71 -4.79 10.07
C PHE A 203 0.45 -6.17 9.46
N SER A 204 0.22 -6.23 8.15
CA SER A 204 -0.19 -7.43 7.41
C SER A 204 0.93 -8.01 6.53
N THR A 205 0.72 -9.24 6.06
CA THR A 205 1.57 -9.94 5.09
C THR A 205 0.92 -9.95 3.71
N TYR A 206 1.74 -9.87 2.66
CA TYR A 206 1.30 -10.16 1.30
C TYR A 206 1.46 -11.64 0.96
N VAL A 207 0.40 -12.24 0.43
CA VAL A 207 0.36 -13.63 0.00
C VAL A 207 0.21 -13.71 -1.52
N PRO A 208 1.07 -14.44 -2.25
CA PRO A 208 0.91 -14.62 -3.68
C PRO A 208 -0.21 -15.62 -4.01
N ILE A 209 -1.16 -15.18 -4.84
CA ILE A 209 -2.27 -15.98 -5.34
C ILE A 209 -2.19 -15.98 -6.86
N TYR A 210 -2.03 -17.16 -7.46
CA TYR A 210 -2.10 -17.28 -8.93
C TYR A 210 -3.52 -16.97 -9.42
N ALA A 211 -3.63 -16.31 -10.56
CA ALA A 211 -4.92 -16.00 -11.19
C ALA A 211 -5.73 -17.27 -11.52
N GLY A 212 -5.07 -18.40 -11.74
CA GLY A 212 -5.69 -19.70 -11.97
C GLY A 212 -6.15 -20.44 -10.72
N ALA A 213 -6.00 -19.87 -9.50
CA ALA A 213 -6.49 -20.51 -8.28
C ALA A 213 -8.03 -20.53 -8.25
N GLY A 214 -8.62 -21.73 -8.31
CA GLY A 214 -10.07 -21.90 -8.34
C GLY A 214 -10.76 -21.81 -6.99
N SER A 215 -10.01 -21.91 -5.88
CA SER A 215 -10.55 -21.81 -4.53
C SER A 215 -9.50 -21.30 -3.52
N ILE A 216 -9.99 -20.86 -2.37
CA ILE A 216 -9.19 -20.43 -1.22
C ILE A 216 -9.76 -21.05 0.07
N PRO A 217 -8.98 -21.17 1.16
CA PRO A 217 -9.47 -21.68 2.42
C PRO A 217 -10.65 -20.87 2.96
N LYS A 218 -11.60 -21.54 3.63
CA LYS A 218 -12.79 -20.90 4.23
C LYS A 218 -12.45 -19.74 5.17
N SER A 219 -11.33 -19.83 5.90
CA SER A 219 -10.87 -18.76 6.80
C SER A 219 -10.55 -17.45 6.08
N TRP A 220 -10.33 -17.47 4.76
CA TRP A 220 -10.08 -16.30 3.94
C TRP A 220 -11.33 -15.76 3.24
N SER A 221 -12.47 -16.45 3.35
CA SER A 221 -13.73 -16.09 2.69
C SER A 221 -14.91 -15.95 3.67
N ASN A 222 -14.68 -16.03 4.98
CA ASN A 222 -15.71 -16.04 6.03
C ASN A 222 -15.80 -14.74 6.85
N PHE A 223 -15.25 -13.62 6.36
CA PHE A 223 -15.23 -12.39 7.13
C PHE A 223 -16.63 -11.81 7.35
N GLU A 224 -17.05 -11.73 8.61
CA GLU A 224 -18.28 -11.09 9.05
C GLU A 224 -17.95 -9.85 9.89
N ARG A 225 -18.24 -8.64 9.37
CA ARG A 225 -17.84 -7.35 9.98
C ARG A 225 -18.32 -7.16 11.43
N ASN A 226 -19.46 -7.73 11.80
CA ASN A 226 -20.07 -7.51 13.11
C ASN A 226 -19.93 -8.71 14.06
N ARG A 227 -19.13 -9.73 13.67
CA ARG A 227 -18.92 -10.94 14.46
C ARG A 227 -17.44 -11.28 14.49
N PHE A 228 -16.79 -10.95 15.60
CA PHE A 228 -15.39 -11.31 15.82
C PHE A 228 -15.25 -12.84 15.93
N THR A 229 -14.26 -13.39 15.22
CA THR A 229 -13.82 -14.78 15.36
C THR A 229 -12.38 -14.92 14.86
N LEU A 230 -11.55 -15.70 15.54
CA LEU A 230 -10.22 -16.06 15.04
C LEU A 230 -10.26 -17.13 13.95
N ASP A 231 -11.41 -17.72 13.65
CA ASP A 231 -11.57 -18.58 12.47
C ASP A 231 -11.46 -17.79 11.14
N SER A 232 -11.48 -16.46 11.21
CA SER A 232 -11.35 -15.57 10.05
C SER A 232 -9.96 -14.92 10.01
N SER A 233 -9.24 -15.13 8.92
CA SER A 233 -7.89 -14.59 8.72
C SER A 233 -7.88 -13.07 8.77
N ARG A 234 -8.93 -12.44 8.25
CA ARG A 234 -9.08 -10.98 8.31
C ARG A 234 -9.26 -10.48 9.74
N TRP A 235 -10.00 -11.19 10.60
CA TRP A 235 -10.14 -10.81 12.00
C TRP A 235 -8.86 -11.03 12.80
N ALA A 236 -8.14 -12.13 12.55
CA ALA A 236 -6.84 -12.38 13.16
C ALA A 236 -5.85 -11.23 12.83
N VAL A 237 -5.79 -10.79 11.57
CA VAL A 237 -4.95 -9.67 11.14
C VAL A 237 -5.41 -8.34 11.75
N LEU A 238 -6.71 -8.04 11.74
CA LEU A 238 -7.26 -6.82 12.35
C LEU A 238 -6.96 -6.74 13.85
N LEU A 239 -7.07 -7.85 14.58
CA LEU A 239 -6.77 -7.90 15.99
C LEU A 239 -5.27 -7.73 16.24
N ALA A 240 -4.41 -8.44 15.48
CA ALA A 240 -2.96 -8.27 15.55
C ALA A 240 -2.53 -6.82 15.29
N ALA A 241 -3.07 -6.18 14.25
CA ALA A 241 -2.78 -4.78 13.93
C ALA A 241 -3.20 -3.85 15.07
N SER A 242 -4.40 -4.08 15.63
CA SER A 242 -4.95 -3.25 16.71
C SER A 242 -4.12 -3.38 17.99
N LEU A 243 -3.77 -4.60 18.39
CA LEU A 243 -2.92 -4.88 19.55
C LEU A 243 -1.50 -4.34 19.36
N ALA A 244 -0.90 -4.57 18.19
CA ALA A 244 0.43 -4.07 17.88
C ALA A 244 0.45 -2.53 17.96
N ASN A 245 -0.53 -1.84 17.37
CA ASN A 245 -0.57 -0.38 17.37
C ASN A 245 -0.82 0.23 18.76
N ALA A 246 -1.55 -0.46 19.64
CA ALA A 246 -1.83 0.04 21.00
C ALA A 246 -0.56 0.19 21.87
N ASN A 247 0.48 -0.61 21.60
CA ASN A 247 1.81 -0.46 22.19
C ASN A 247 2.88 -0.50 21.08
N TYR A 248 2.75 0.41 20.11
CA TYR A 248 3.41 0.31 18.80
C TYR A 248 4.89 -0.02 18.85
N GLN A 249 5.72 0.71 19.60
CA GLN A 249 7.17 0.54 19.52
C GLN A 249 7.61 -0.89 19.89
N ARG A 250 6.91 -1.53 20.83
CA ARG A 250 7.13 -2.92 21.23
C ARG A 250 6.35 -3.88 20.35
N GLY A 251 5.03 -3.67 20.22
CA GLY A 251 4.12 -4.56 19.52
C GLY A 251 4.47 -4.75 18.04
N ILE A 252 5.01 -3.72 17.38
CA ILE A 252 5.49 -3.86 16.00
C ILE A 252 6.70 -4.77 15.90
N GLN A 253 7.57 -4.84 16.91
CA GLN A 253 8.72 -5.75 16.93
C GLN A 253 8.25 -7.19 17.10
N THR A 254 7.31 -7.45 18.00
CA THR A 254 6.68 -8.76 18.18
C THR A 254 5.96 -9.20 16.92
N LEU A 255 5.21 -8.31 16.27
CA LEU A 255 4.56 -8.63 15.00
C LEU A 255 5.59 -8.97 13.91
N LYS A 256 6.63 -8.14 13.76
CA LYS A 256 7.69 -8.33 12.75
C LYS A 256 8.51 -9.59 12.97
N SER A 257 8.72 -10.03 14.22
CA SER A 257 9.52 -11.21 14.52
C SER A 257 8.91 -12.50 13.95
N LEU A 258 7.59 -12.55 13.74
CA LEU A 258 6.91 -13.66 13.05
C LEU A 258 6.61 -13.34 11.58
N ARG A 259 6.15 -12.11 11.30
CA ARG A 259 5.76 -11.70 9.94
C ARG A 259 6.93 -11.70 8.96
N ASP A 260 8.06 -11.12 9.34
CA ASP A 260 9.17 -10.92 8.40
C ASP A 260 9.84 -12.25 7.99
N PRO A 261 10.06 -13.22 8.91
CA PRO A 261 10.47 -14.57 8.53
C PRO A 261 9.44 -15.30 7.65
N LEU A 262 8.14 -15.18 7.96
CA LEU A 262 7.07 -15.75 7.13
C LEU A 262 7.10 -15.18 5.71
N GLU A 263 7.31 -13.88 5.55
CA GLU A 263 7.41 -13.23 4.24
C GLU A 263 8.63 -13.66 3.46
N LYS A 264 9.79 -13.74 4.12
CA LYS A 264 11.00 -14.26 3.50
C LYS A 264 10.77 -15.69 3.00
N LYS A 265 10.23 -16.55 3.86
CA LYS A 265 9.88 -17.94 3.51
C LYS A 265 8.92 -17.99 2.33
N THR A 266 7.87 -17.17 2.35
CA THR A 266 6.86 -17.09 1.29
C THR A 266 7.46 -16.64 -0.04
N ALA A 267 8.36 -15.66 -0.03
CA ALA A 267 9.06 -15.22 -1.24
C ALA A 267 9.98 -16.31 -1.80
N ASP A 268 10.68 -17.04 -0.95
CA ASP A 268 11.59 -18.12 -1.35
C ASP A 268 10.80 -19.30 -1.95
N GLU A 269 9.76 -19.77 -1.26
CA GLU A 269 8.87 -20.82 -1.74
C GLU A 269 8.14 -20.43 -3.03
N PHE A 270 7.65 -19.19 -3.11
CA PHE A 270 6.98 -18.73 -4.33
C PHE A 270 7.91 -18.78 -5.55
N ARG A 271 9.20 -18.43 -5.40
CA ARG A 271 10.16 -18.57 -6.51
C ARG A 271 10.33 -20.02 -6.95
N GLU A 272 10.32 -20.97 -6.01
CA GLU A 272 10.41 -22.39 -6.32
C GLU A 272 9.16 -22.89 -7.04
N TRP A 273 7.97 -22.54 -6.52
CA TRP A 273 6.71 -22.86 -7.15
C TRP A 273 6.65 -22.30 -8.57
N ASP A 274 7.03 -21.05 -8.75
CA ASP A 274 6.95 -20.34 -10.02
C ASP A 274 7.89 -20.95 -11.08
N ARG A 275 9.12 -21.33 -10.68
CA ARG A 275 10.03 -22.09 -11.57
C ARG A 275 9.47 -23.45 -11.94
N ALA A 276 8.91 -24.17 -10.96
CA ALA A 276 8.32 -25.49 -11.19
C ALA A 276 7.09 -25.38 -12.13
N ALA A 277 6.22 -24.40 -11.91
CA ALA A 277 5.05 -24.15 -12.73
C ALA A 277 5.42 -23.82 -14.17
N ALA A 278 6.40 -22.94 -14.37
CA ALA A 278 6.90 -22.58 -15.70
C ALA A 278 7.50 -23.78 -16.44
N ARG A 279 8.23 -24.65 -15.74
CA ARG A 279 8.78 -25.89 -16.32
C ARG A 279 7.66 -26.85 -16.73
N ILE A 280 6.73 -27.13 -15.82
CA ILE A 280 5.61 -28.06 -16.07
C ILE A 280 4.76 -27.55 -17.24
N ALA A 281 4.42 -26.25 -17.25
CA ALA A 281 3.68 -25.64 -18.34
C ALA A 281 4.38 -25.79 -19.70
N ARG A 282 5.71 -25.66 -19.72
CA ARG A 282 6.50 -25.83 -20.95
C ARG A 282 6.53 -27.28 -21.43
N GLU A 283 6.67 -28.23 -20.51
CA GLU A 283 6.81 -29.65 -20.82
C GLU A 283 5.48 -30.32 -21.16
N LYS A 284 4.41 -29.95 -20.46
CA LYS A 284 3.10 -30.64 -20.53
C LYS A 284 1.99 -29.80 -21.15
N GLY A 285 2.18 -28.49 -21.30
CA GLY A 285 1.14 -27.56 -21.76
C GLY A 285 0.07 -27.21 -20.72
N PHE A 286 -0.03 -27.97 -19.63
CA PHE A 286 -0.97 -27.74 -18.53
C PHE A 286 -0.33 -28.07 -17.17
N LEU A 287 -0.88 -27.49 -16.10
CA LEU A 287 -0.53 -27.83 -14.73
C LEU A 287 -1.42 -28.98 -14.23
N PRO A 288 -0.90 -29.91 -13.41
CA PRO A 288 -1.72 -30.94 -12.78
C PRO A 288 -2.88 -30.32 -12.01
N GLU A 289 -4.01 -31.02 -12.00
CA GLU A 289 -5.19 -30.63 -11.20
C GLU A 289 -4.80 -30.47 -9.72
N GLY A 290 -5.30 -29.40 -9.09
CA GLY A 290 -5.01 -29.08 -7.69
C GLY A 290 -3.62 -28.52 -7.40
N TRP A 291 -2.71 -28.46 -8.39
CA TRP A 291 -1.33 -28.01 -8.17
C TRP A 291 -1.26 -26.56 -7.65
N ILE A 292 -2.11 -25.69 -8.21
CA ILE A 292 -2.20 -24.28 -7.81
C ILE A 292 -2.89 -24.19 -6.44
N GLU A 293 -4.04 -24.85 -6.30
CA GLU A 293 -4.90 -24.81 -5.11
C GLU A 293 -4.15 -25.28 -3.87
N GLU A 294 -3.38 -26.36 -3.96
CA GLU A 294 -2.58 -26.91 -2.86
C GLU A 294 -1.61 -25.87 -2.28
N ARG A 295 -0.85 -25.20 -3.16
CA ARG A 295 0.18 -24.21 -2.77
C ARG A 295 -0.44 -22.93 -2.23
N VAL A 296 -1.43 -22.40 -2.94
CA VAL A 296 -2.13 -21.19 -2.54
C VAL A 296 -2.85 -21.42 -1.20
N SER A 297 -3.62 -22.50 -1.08
CA SER A 297 -4.35 -22.81 0.15
C SER A 297 -3.43 -23.13 1.32
N GLY A 298 -2.35 -23.87 1.07
CA GLY A 298 -1.32 -24.14 2.07
C GLY A 298 -0.72 -22.84 2.63
N LYS A 299 -0.34 -21.90 1.75
CA LYS A 299 0.21 -20.62 2.16
C LYS A 299 -0.78 -19.74 2.91
N LEU A 300 -2.01 -19.63 2.41
CA LEU A 300 -3.07 -18.88 3.07
C LEU A 300 -3.36 -19.43 4.46
N THR A 301 -3.36 -20.76 4.63
CA THR A 301 -3.54 -21.42 5.92
C THR A 301 -2.38 -21.16 6.88
N GLU A 302 -1.13 -21.20 6.39
CA GLU A 302 0.05 -20.87 7.19
C GLU A 302 0.01 -19.43 7.70
N VAL A 303 -0.27 -18.47 6.80
CA VAL A 303 -0.38 -17.05 7.15
C VAL A 303 -1.47 -16.85 8.20
N HIS A 304 -2.62 -17.53 8.06
CA HIS A 304 -3.69 -17.45 9.06
C HIS A 304 -3.19 -17.86 10.46
N ARG A 305 -2.55 -19.03 10.57
CA ARG A 305 -2.02 -19.55 11.83
C ARG A 305 -0.96 -18.63 12.43
N THR A 306 -0.07 -18.07 11.61
CA THR A 306 0.94 -17.11 12.09
C THR A 306 0.29 -15.87 12.70
N TYR A 307 -0.82 -15.38 12.14
CA TYR A 307 -1.52 -14.25 12.72
C TYR A 307 -2.28 -14.59 14.01
N GLU A 308 -2.80 -15.80 14.15
CA GLU A 308 -3.31 -16.30 15.44
C GLU A 308 -2.19 -16.33 16.50
N GLU A 309 -0.99 -16.77 16.13
CA GLU A 309 0.18 -16.78 17.01
C GLU A 309 0.63 -15.36 17.40
N ILE A 310 0.70 -14.43 16.45
CA ILE A 310 0.99 -13.01 16.70
C ILE A 310 -0.01 -12.44 17.71
N VAL A 311 -1.32 -12.70 17.53
CA VAL A 311 -2.36 -12.27 18.47
C VAL A 311 -2.08 -12.81 19.88
N ASN A 312 -1.81 -14.11 20.01
CA ASN A 312 -1.54 -14.74 21.31
C ASN A 312 -0.34 -14.11 22.01
N LEU A 313 0.75 -13.85 21.27
CA LEU A 313 1.95 -13.21 21.82
C LEU A 313 1.66 -11.78 22.28
N LEU A 314 0.98 -10.98 21.45
CA LEU A 314 0.64 -9.60 21.79
C LEU A 314 -0.30 -9.51 23.00
N ILE A 315 -1.29 -10.41 23.12
CA ILE A 315 -2.16 -10.49 24.30
C ILE A 315 -1.34 -10.82 25.55
N ARG A 316 -0.45 -11.82 25.47
CA ARG A 316 0.41 -12.20 26.60
C ARG A 316 1.28 -11.04 27.07
N GLU A 317 1.87 -10.31 26.13
CA GLU A 317 2.70 -9.15 26.44
C GLU A 317 1.90 -8.03 27.11
N ALA A 318 0.73 -7.70 26.57
CA ALA A 318 -0.13 -6.65 27.12
C ALA A 318 -0.75 -7.00 28.48
N THR A 319 -0.87 -8.29 28.82
CA THR A 319 -1.52 -8.75 30.05
C THR A 319 -0.56 -9.07 31.19
N ILE A 320 0.63 -9.61 30.91
CA ILE A 320 1.54 -10.09 31.95
C ILE A 320 2.68 -9.10 32.19
N ILE A 321 3.17 -8.42 31.15
CA ILE A 321 4.40 -7.63 31.25
C ILE A 321 4.12 -6.19 31.66
N ASP A 322 2.94 -5.66 31.31
CA ASP A 322 2.52 -4.30 31.72
C ASP A 322 1.89 -4.27 33.13
N LEU A 323 1.91 -5.38 33.88
CA LEU A 323 1.48 -5.46 35.28
C LEU A 323 2.56 -5.11 36.31
N TRP A 324 3.81 -4.86 35.88
CA TRP A 324 4.95 -4.64 36.76
C TRP A 324 5.73 -3.37 36.42
#